data_AF-A0A521I9G8-F1
#
_entry.id   AF-A0A521I9G8-F1
#
_cell.length_a   1.000
_cell.length_b   1.000
_cell.length_c   1.000
_cell.angle_alpha   90.00
_cell.angle_beta   90.00
_cell.angle_gamma   90.00
#
_symmetry.space_group_name_H-M   'P 1'
#
loop_
_entity.id
_entity.type
_entity.pdbx_description
1 polymer ?
#
loop_
_entity_poly.entity_id
_entity_poly.type
_entity_poly.pdbx_seq_one_letter_code
_entity_poly.pdbx_strand_id
1 'polypeptide(L)'
;MEATKARFLTYTDKICRDESGRIQDGDILLPKMIMRFKNGLLHGENEPAISCTDGHLEYWKNGKLHRDGKPAVLSIREDENGNTYEEYWINGERIS
;
A
#
# COMPACT_ATOMS: atom_id res chain seq x y z
N MET A 1 5.48 4.81 -20.79
CA MET A 1 4.81 4.39 -19.55
C MET A 1 5.31 5.29 -18.44
N GLU A 2 4.43 6.05 -17.80
CA GLU A 2 4.81 6.84 -16.63
C GLU A 2 5.23 5.91 -15.49
N ALA A 3 6.27 6.30 -14.75
CA ALA A 3 6.71 5.54 -13.59
C ALA A 3 5.59 5.48 -12.54
N THR A 4 5.44 4.32 -11.90
CA THR A 4 4.48 4.17 -10.80
C THR A 4 4.80 5.09 -9.63
N LYS A 5 3.76 5.51 -8.94
CA LYS A 5 3.76 6.31 -7.71
C LYS A 5 3.64 5.45 -6.45
N ALA A 6 3.52 4.11 -6.59
CA ALA A 6 3.59 3.20 -5.45
C ALA A 6 4.94 3.35 -4.74
N ARG A 7 4.92 3.79 -3.49
CA ARG A 7 6.10 3.99 -2.64
C ARG A 7 6.63 2.68 -2.08
N PHE A 8 5.76 1.68 -1.89
CA PHE A 8 6.11 0.40 -1.25
C PHE A 8 6.12 -0.79 -2.21
N LEU A 9 6.20 -0.56 -3.52
CA LEU A 9 6.20 -1.65 -4.52
C LEU A 9 7.28 -2.72 -4.27
N THR A 10 8.41 -2.34 -3.67
CA THR A 10 9.51 -3.26 -3.30
C THR A 10 9.14 -4.28 -2.22
N TYR A 11 7.99 -4.13 -1.56
CA TYR A 11 7.45 -5.09 -0.59
C TYR A 11 6.58 -6.18 -1.25
N THR A 12 6.48 -6.18 -2.58
CA THR A 12 5.76 -7.22 -3.31
C THR A 12 6.29 -8.60 -2.94
N ASP A 13 5.38 -9.46 -2.46
CA ASP A 13 5.63 -10.83 -1.98
C ASP A 13 6.70 -10.92 -0.86
N LYS A 14 7.05 -9.80 -0.21
CA LYS A 14 8.08 -9.76 0.83
C LYS A 14 7.51 -10.05 2.21
N ILE A 15 7.99 -11.13 2.82
CA ILE A 15 7.66 -11.50 4.20
C ILE A 15 8.41 -10.58 5.18
N CYS A 16 7.64 -9.75 5.88
CA CYS A 16 8.11 -8.83 6.90
C CYS A 16 8.06 -9.48 8.28
N ARG A 17 9.12 -9.22 9.06
CA ARG A 17 9.31 -9.72 10.42
C ARG A 17 9.57 -8.55 11.37
N ASP A 18 9.24 -8.72 12.64
CA ASP A 18 9.60 -7.75 13.68
C ASP A 18 11.07 -7.89 14.08
N GLU A 19 11.53 -7.05 15.01
CA GLU A 19 12.90 -7.05 15.52
C GLU A 19 13.31 -8.37 16.19
N SER A 20 12.33 -9.13 16.70
CA SER A 20 12.56 -10.46 17.28
C SER A 20 12.57 -11.58 16.24
N GLY A 21 12.35 -11.26 14.96
CA GLY A 21 12.28 -12.21 13.85
C GLY A 21 10.92 -12.88 13.68
N ARG A 22 9.90 -12.51 14.46
CA ARG A 22 8.54 -13.06 14.33
C ARG A 22 7.86 -12.46 13.12
N ILE A 23 7.01 -13.25 12.47
CA ILE A 23 6.20 -12.80 11.33
C ILE A 23 5.27 -11.68 11.78
N GLN A 24 5.24 -10.58 11.04
CA GLN A 24 4.32 -9.50 11.35
C GLN A 24 2.89 -9.89 10.98
N ASP A 25 1.95 -9.72 11.91
CA ASP A 25 0.54 -9.99 11.71
C ASP A 25 -0.27 -8.95 12.49
N GLY A 26 -1.08 -8.16 11.77
CA GLY A 26 -1.78 -7.00 12.31
C GLY A 26 -1.19 -5.64 11.90
N ASP A 27 -1.58 -4.61 12.65
CA ASP A 27 -1.28 -3.21 12.34
C ASP A 27 0.02 -2.77 13.05
N ILE A 28 0.91 -2.16 12.28
CA ILE A 28 2.11 -1.48 12.76
C ILE A 28 1.89 0.03 12.65
N LEU A 29 1.91 0.70 13.79
CA LEU A 29 1.77 2.13 13.90
C LEU A 29 3.15 2.79 13.85
N LEU A 30 3.43 3.51 12.77
CA LEU A 30 4.63 4.32 12.61
C LEU A 30 4.26 5.81 12.75
N PRO A 31 5.20 6.70 13.14
CA PRO A 31 4.88 8.11 13.40
C PRO A 31 4.17 8.86 12.26
N LYS A 32 4.31 8.42 11.01
CA LYS A 32 3.72 9.06 9.82
C LYS A 32 2.87 8.11 8.97
N MET A 33 2.70 6.86 9.37
CA MET A 33 1.92 5.91 8.60
C MET A 33 1.47 4.72 9.42
N ILE A 34 0.41 4.06 8.95
CA ILE A 34 -0.02 2.75 9.42
C ILE A 34 0.33 1.74 8.34
N MET A 35 0.94 0.62 8.72
CA MET A 35 1.18 -0.53 7.85
C MET A 35 0.39 -1.73 8.39
N ARG A 36 -0.36 -2.44 7.55
CA ARG A 36 -1.12 -3.63 7.93
C ARG A 36 -0.55 -4.86 7.26
N PHE A 37 -0.32 -5.88 8.07
CA PHE A 37 0.23 -7.15 7.64
C PHE A 37 -0.74 -8.30 7.95
N LYS A 38 -0.70 -9.32 7.10
CA LYS A 38 -1.31 -10.63 7.35
C LYS A 38 -0.30 -11.69 6.96
N ASN A 39 0.06 -12.57 7.89
CA ASN A 39 1.09 -13.59 7.67
C ASN A 39 2.42 -13.01 7.10
N GLY A 40 2.81 -11.82 7.54
CA GLY A 40 4.05 -11.14 7.14
C GLY A 40 3.96 -10.39 5.82
N LEU A 41 2.86 -10.50 5.09
CA LEU A 41 2.68 -9.80 3.82
C LEU A 41 1.82 -8.55 4.02
N LEU A 42 2.10 -7.49 3.25
CA LEU A 42 1.19 -6.34 3.20
C LEU A 42 -0.20 -6.80 2.78
N HIS A 43 -1.19 -6.47 3.60
CA HIS A 43 -2.55 -6.93 3.40
C HIS A 43 -3.54 -5.98 4.09
N GLY A 44 -4.45 -5.42 3.32
CA GLY A 44 -5.56 -4.61 3.81
C GLY A 44 -6.87 -5.18 3.27
N GLU A 45 -7.62 -5.88 4.12
CA GLU A 45 -8.85 -6.59 3.73
C GLU A 45 -9.84 -5.65 3.00
N ASN A 46 -10.33 -4.62 3.71
CA ASN A 46 -11.23 -3.59 3.16
C ASN A 46 -10.65 -2.16 3.25
N GLU A 47 -9.58 -2.02 4.03
CA GLU A 47 -8.88 -0.77 4.33
C GLU A 47 -7.51 -0.78 3.66
N PRO A 48 -6.86 0.37 3.45
CA PRO A 48 -5.51 0.39 2.89
C PRO A 48 -4.55 -0.41 3.78
N ALA A 49 -3.61 -1.10 3.15
CA ALA A 49 -2.52 -1.75 3.87
C ALA A 49 -1.45 -0.73 4.27
N ILE A 50 -1.32 0.36 3.51
CA ILE A 50 -0.46 1.49 3.84
C ILE A 50 -1.31 2.76 3.86
N SER A 51 -1.29 3.49 4.97
CA SER A 51 -1.94 4.80 5.08
C SER A 51 -0.96 5.80 5.65
N CYS A 52 -0.56 6.79 4.86
CA CYS A 52 0.37 7.85 5.27
C CYS A 52 -0.37 9.12 5.67
N THR A 53 0.20 9.88 6.62
CA THR A 53 -0.39 11.15 7.09
C THR A 53 -0.39 12.26 6.05
N ASP A 54 0.36 12.09 4.96
CA ASP A 54 0.32 12.96 3.77
C ASP A 54 -0.79 12.56 2.79
N GLY A 55 -1.69 11.66 3.17
CA GLY A 55 -2.83 11.24 2.35
C GLY A 55 -2.47 10.25 1.24
N HIS A 56 -1.25 9.72 1.20
CA HIS A 56 -0.91 8.60 0.33
C HIS A 56 -1.45 7.28 0.90
N LEU A 57 -2.21 6.55 0.10
CA LEU A 57 -2.82 5.27 0.44
C LEU A 57 -2.39 4.20 -0.56
N GLU A 58 -2.06 3.01 -0.06
CA GLU A 58 -1.86 1.83 -0.90
C GLU A 58 -2.69 0.64 -0.38
N TYR A 59 -3.37 -0.03 -1.30
CA TYR A 59 -4.20 -1.20 -1.06
C TYR A 59 -3.48 -2.44 -1.56
N TRP A 60 -3.27 -3.36 -0.63
CA TRP A 60 -2.52 -4.59 -0.86
C TRP A 60 -3.35 -5.79 -0.45
N LYS A 61 -3.25 -6.87 -1.19
CA LYS A 61 -3.87 -8.16 -0.87
C LYS A 61 -2.83 -9.25 -1.02
N ASN A 62 -2.54 -9.93 0.08
CA ASN A 62 -1.58 -11.03 0.14
C ASN A 62 -0.22 -10.67 -0.49
N GLY A 63 0.32 -9.51 -0.13
CA GLY A 63 1.64 -9.08 -0.58
C GLY A 63 1.69 -8.49 -1.98
N LYS A 64 0.54 -8.26 -2.63
CA LYS A 64 0.47 -7.64 -3.97
C LYS A 64 -0.42 -6.43 -3.97
N LEU A 65 -0.04 -5.37 -4.68
CA LEU A 65 -0.94 -4.24 -4.93
C LEU A 65 -2.21 -4.75 -5.62
N HIS A 66 -3.35 -4.43 -5.02
CA HIS A 66 -4.62 -4.96 -5.46
C HIS A 66 -5.77 -4.16 -4.86
N ARG A 67 -6.71 -3.75 -5.70
CA ARG A 67 -8.02 -3.29 -5.23
C ARG A 67 -9.09 -3.50 -6.29
N ASP A 68 -10.17 -4.17 -5.91
CA ASP A 68 -11.28 -4.46 -6.82
C ASP A 68 -12.05 -3.18 -7.16
N GLY A 69 -12.08 -2.82 -8.46
CA GLY A 69 -12.90 -1.74 -9.01
C GLY A 69 -12.57 -0.32 -8.50
N LYS A 70 -11.45 -0.12 -7.81
CA LYS A 70 -11.02 1.16 -7.22
C LYS A 70 -9.49 1.31 -7.33
N PRO A 71 -8.93 2.53 -7.18
CA PRO A 71 -7.50 2.73 -7.19
C PRO A 71 -6.80 1.95 -6.08
N ALA A 72 -5.76 1.21 -6.43
CA ALA A 72 -4.89 0.53 -5.49
C ALA A 72 -3.82 1.48 -4.91
N VAL A 73 -3.47 2.54 -5.63
CA VAL A 73 -2.62 3.64 -5.14
C VAL A 73 -3.40 4.94 -5.29
N LEU A 74 -3.43 5.75 -4.25
CA LEU A 74 -4.10 7.05 -4.24
C LEU A 74 -3.24 8.06 -3.47
N SER A 75 -3.17 9.31 -3.94
CA SER A 75 -2.74 10.42 -3.09
C SER A 75 -3.81 11.50 -3.04
N ILE A 76 -4.27 11.76 -1.82
CA ILE A 76 -5.36 12.69 -1.52
C ILE A 76 -4.83 14.12 -1.39
N ARG A 77 -3.52 14.30 -1.15
CA ARG A 77 -2.94 15.64 -1.12
C ARG A 77 -2.64 16.11 -2.54
N GLU A 78 -3.51 17.01 -2.97
CA GLU A 78 -3.27 18.08 -3.92
C GLU A 78 -1.81 18.55 -3.80
N ASP A 79 -1.03 18.39 -4.87
CA ASP A 79 0.12 19.27 -5.07
C ASP A 79 -0.35 20.74 -5.11
N GLU A 80 0.55 21.70 -5.28
CA GLU A 80 0.20 23.13 -5.43
C GLU A 80 -0.84 23.41 -6.53
N ASN A 81 -1.13 22.43 -7.38
CA ASN A 81 -2.07 22.49 -8.49
C ASN A 81 -3.39 21.74 -8.25
N GLY A 82 -3.60 21.10 -7.10
CA GLY A 82 -4.84 20.36 -6.86
C GLY A 82 -4.83 18.93 -7.39
N ASN A 83 -3.70 18.40 -7.87
CA ASN A 83 -3.71 17.09 -8.54
C ASN A 83 -3.82 15.96 -7.54
N THR A 84 -4.77 15.06 -7.79
CA THR A 84 -4.79 13.72 -7.23
C THR A 84 -4.26 12.76 -8.28
N TYR A 85 -3.62 11.67 -7.83
CA TYR A 85 -3.27 10.58 -8.74
C TYR A 85 -3.83 9.26 -8.22
N GLU A 86 -4.22 8.44 -9.17
CA GLU A 86 -4.82 7.13 -8.97
C GLU A 86 -4.08 6.12 -9.84
N GLU A 87 -3.70 4.99 -9.26
CA GLU A 87 -3.24 3.83 -10.03
C GLU A 87 -4.05 2.61 -9.67
N TYR A 88 -4.46 1.89 -10.71
CA TYR A 88 -5.23 0.68 -10.60
C TYR A 88 -4.30 -0.51 -10.77
N TRP A 89 -4.41 -1.44 -9.81
CA TRP A 89 -3.61 -2.66 -9.77
C TRP A 89 -4.49 -3.83 -9.40
N ILE A 90 -4.29 -4.96 -10.07
CA ILE A 90 -4.97 -6.22 -9.77
C ILE A 90 -3.91 -7.31 -9.65
N ASN A 91 -3.79 -7.88 -8.46
CA ASN A 91 -2.87 -9.00 -8.18
C ASN A 91 -1.40 -8.70 -8.55
N GLY A 92 -0.97 -7.45 -8.34
CA GLY A 92 0.40 -7.01 -8.64
C GLY A 92 0.63 -6.59 -10.09
N GLU A 93 -0.38 -6.65 -10.95
CA GLU A 93 -0.32 -6.15 -12.32
C GLU A 93 -0.97 -4.77 -12.40
N ARG A 94 -0.24 -3.78 -12.92
CA ARG A 94 -0.73 -2.42 -13.14
C ARG A 94 -1.62 -2.39 -14.37
N ILE A 95 -2.82 -1.84 -14.23
CA ILE A 95 -3.81 -1.77 -15.33
C ILE A 95 -4.04 -0.35 -15.85
N SER A 96 -3.48 0.69 -15.21
CA SER A 96 -3.55 2.11 -15.63
C SER A 96 -2.25 2.85 -15.43
#